data_AF-A0A934BCV9-F1
#
_entry.id   AF-A0A934BCV9-F1
#
_cell.length_a   1.000
_cell.length_b   1.000
_cell.length_c   1.000
_cell.angle_alpha   90.00
_cell.angle_beta   90.00
_cell.angle_gamma   90.00
#
_symmetry.space_group_name_H-M   'P 1'
#
loop_
_entity.id
_entity.type
_entity.pdbx_description
1 polymer ?
#
loop_
_entity_poly.entity_id
_entity_poly.type
_entity_poly.pdbx_seq_one_letter_code
_entity_poly.pdbx_strand_id
1 'polypeptide(L)'
;MWLVVGLGNPGEAYVTTRHNIGFMVINALSDRFSIPLKQKRRNFEYGRGFMEEKEVLLIKPLTFMNRSGMAVREALKGHEDTGNLIVIHDELDLEPGIIRIKKSGSSGGHRGVESIIEMLGTKDFLRLRVGIGRSKRLPPEVYVLTRFPKADAKMVKESVDTAVNAVIAVISKGLSSAQNEFHRD
;
A
#
# COMPACT_ATOMS: atom_id res chain seq x y z
N MET A 1 14.89 -7.77 6.73
CA MET A 1 13.45 -7.67 7.02
C MET A 1 12.81 -6.72 6.04
N TRP A 2 11.61 -7.03 5.56
CA TRP A 2 10.80 -6.16 4.70
C TRP A 2 9.82 -5.31 5.51
N LEU A 3 9.62 -4.07 5.10
CA LEU A 3 8.58 -3.19 5.64
C LEU A 3 7.52 -3.00 4.56
N VAL A 4 6.31 -3.51 4.81
CA VAL A 4 5.18 -3.42 3.88
C VAL A 4 4.17 -2.46 4.48
N VAL A 5 4.06 -1.27 3.88
CA VAL A 5 3.20 -0.18 4.35
C VAL A 5 2.00 -0.06 3.41
N GLY A 6 0.80 -0.24 3.94
CA GLY A 6 -0.43 0.10 3.23
C GLY A 6 -0.88 1.50 3.59
N LEU A 7 -1.11 2.35 2.59
CA LEU A 7 -1.65 3.69 2.81
C LEU A 7 -3.18 3.67 2.94
N GLY A 8 -3.70 4.57 3.75
CA GLY A 8 -5.11 4.72 4.05
C GLY A 8 -5.35 5.76 5.14
N ASN A 9 -6.61 6.18 5.31
CA ASN A 9 -7.04 7.00 6.43
C ASN A 9 -7.61 6.13 7.56
N PRO A 10 -7.30 6.42 8.83
CA PRO A 10 -7.87 5.72 9.97
C PRO A 10 -9.33 6.13 10.22
N GLY A 11 -10.12 5.21 10.79
CA GLY A 11 -11.53 5.45 11.18
C GLY A 11 -12.54 4.74 10.29
N GLU A 12 -13.69 4.39 10.87
CA GLU A 12 -14.72 3.55 10.24
C GLU A 12 -15.27 4.13 8.92
N ALA A 13 -15.33 5.46 8.83
CA ALA A 13 -15.81 6.14 7.63
C ALA A 13 -15.00 5.80 6.38
N TYR A 14 -13.71 5.47 6.53
CA TYR A 14 -12.76 5.26 5.43
C TYR A 14 -12.52 3.79 5.08
N VAL A 15 -12.98 2.83 5.89
CA VAL A 15 -12.60 1.40 5.77
C VAL A 15 -12.77 0.84 4.36
N THR A 16 -13.81 1.26 3.65
CA THR A 16 -14.13 0.77 2.31
C THR A 16 -14.01 1.85 1.23
N THR A 17 -13.26 2.93 1.49
CA THR A 17 -13.01 3.97 0.48
C THR A 17 -11.88 3.55 -0.44
N ARG A 18 -11.86 4.12 -1.65
CA ARG A 18 -10.82 3.86 -2.65
C ARG A 18 -9.43 4.18 -2.12
N HIS A 19 -9.31 5.26 -1.35
CA HIS A 19 -8.06 5.70 -0.74
C HIS A 19 -7.50 4.75 0.33
N ASN A 20 -8.31 3.78 0.78
CA ASN A 20 -7.93 2.78 1.77
C ASN A 20 -7.56 1.43 1.15
N ILE A 21 -7.43 1.34 -0.17
CA ILE A 21 -7.04 0.09 -0.84
C ILE A 21 -5.70 -0.46 -0.30
N GLY A 22 -4.76 0.41 0.09
CA GLY A 22 -3.51 -0.01 0.74
C GLY A 22 -3.75 -0.72 2.08
N PHE A 23 -4.65 -0.21 2.93
CA PHE A 23 -5.05 -0.90 4.16
C PHE A 23 -5.75 -2.22 3.88
N MET A 24 -6.58 -2.29 2.83
CA MET A 24 -7.26 -3.52 2.44
C MET A 24 -6.24 -4.61 2.06
N VAL A 25 -5.18 -4.24 1.32
CA VAL A 25 -4.08 -5.17 1.00
C VAL A 25 -3.32 -5.62 2.24
N ILE A 26 -3.03 -4.71 3.19
CA ILE A 26 -2.37 -5.09 4.46
C ILE A 26 -3.23 -6.05 5.28
N ASN A 27 -4.54 -5.82 5.36
CA ASN A 27 -5.44 -6.74 6.05
C ASN A 27 -5.44 -8.12 5.37
N ALA A 28 -5.51 -8.17 4.03
CA ALA A 28 -5.45 -9.43 3.30
C ALA A 28 -4.12 -10.17 3.46
N LEU A 29 -2.98 -9.45 3.53
CA LEU A 29 -1.68 -10.02 3.86
C LEU A 29 -1.64 -10.58 5.29
N SER A 30 -2.18 -9.81 6.25
CA SER A 30 -2.31 -10.23 7.65
C SER A 30 -3.08 -11.54 7.75
N ASP A 31 -4.22 -11.64 7.08
CA ASP A 31 -5.08 -12.82 7.10
C ASP A 31 -4.39 -14.03 6.43
N ARG A 32 -3.82 -13.82 5.24
CA ARG A 32 -3.19 -14.90 4.46
C ARG A 32 -1.99 -15.53 5.15
N PHE A 33 -1.18 -14.72 5.85
CA PHE A 33 0.03 -15.18 6.52
C PHE A 33 -0.14 -15.33 8.03
N SER A 34 -1.37 -15.17 8.55
CA SER A 34 -1.64 -15.20 10.00
C SER A 34 -0.72 -14.26 10.79
N ILE A 35 -0.52 -13.04 10.29
CA ILE A 35 0.32 -12.00 10.90
C ILE A 35 -0.58 -10.98 11.59
N PRO A 36 -0.92 -11.16 12.88
CA PRO A 36 -1.90 -10.31 13.54
C PRO A 36 -1.37 -8.88 13.73
N LEU A 37 -2.15 -7.89 13.30
CA LEU A 37 -1.88 -6.45 13.47
C LEU A 37 -2.22 -5.97 14.90
N LYS A 38 -1.62 -6.63 15.91
CA LYS A 38 -1.92 -6.41 17.34
C LYS A 38 -1.04 -5.34 17.98
N GLN A 39 0.09 -4.98 17.36
CA GLN A 39 1.02 -4.03 17.95
C GLN A 39 0.68 -2.62 17.49
N LYS A 40 0.84 -1.64 18.40
CA LYS A 40 0.47 -0.25 18.15
C LYS A 40 1.56 0.68 18.67
N ARG A 41 1.98 1.61 17.82
CA ARG A 41 2.75 2.81 18.18
C ARG A 41 1.86 4.03 18.08
N ARG A 42 2.42 5.20 18.37
CA ARG A 42 1.69 6.47 18.32
C ARG A 42 1.12 6.73 16.93
N ASN A 43 1.89 6.48 15.87
CA ASN A 43 1.54 6.88 14.52
C ASN A 43 1.18 5.70 13.59
N PHE A 44 1.22 4.44 14.05
CA PHE A 44 0.89 3.28 13.22
C PHE A 44 0.53 2.05 14.07
N GLU A 45 -0.21 1.13 13.47
CA GLU A 45 -0.34 -0.24 13.94
C GLU A 45 0.39 -1.20 13.01
N TYR A 46 0.84 -2.33 13.55
CA TYR A 46 1.66 -3.27 12.81
C TYR A 46 1.56 -4.71 13.34
N GLY A 47 1.97 -5.63 12.48
CA GLY A 47 2.20 -7.04 12.79
C GLY A 47 3.57 -7.45 12.25
N ARG A 48 4.26 -8.33 12.98
CA ARG A 48 5.55 -8.91 12.58
C ARG A 48 5.36 -10.40 12.36
N GLY A 49 5.91 -10.91 11.27
CA GLY A 49 5.81 -12.33 10.94
C GLY A 49 6.73 -12.69 9.78
N PHE A 50 6.41 -13.80 9.11
CA PHE A 50 7.18 -14.29 7.98
C PHE A 50 6.28 -14.46 6.76
N MET A 51 6.81 -14.10 5.60
CA MET A 51 6.24 -14.38 4.28
C MET A 51 7.33 -15.03 3.44
N GLU A 52 7.11 -16.25 2.96
CA GLU A 52 8.10 -16.97 2.13
C GLU A 52 9.50 -17.01 2.79
N GLU A 53 9.55 -17.37 4.08
CA GLU A 53 10.77 -17.42 4.92
C GLU A 53 11.47 -16.06 5.15
N LYS A 54 10.95 -14.97 4.57
CA LYS A 54 11.45 -13.61 4.83
C LYS A 54 10.68 -12.98 5.96
N GLU A 55 11.41 -12.40 6.89
CA GLU A 55 10.82 -11.60 7.95
C GLU A 55 10.18 -10.32 7.38
N VAL A 56 8.94 -10.06 7.78
CA VAL A 56 8.15 -8.91 7.33
C VAL A 56 7.52 -8.15 8.50
N LEU A 57 7.38 -6.84 8.30
CA LEU A 57 6.61 -5.93 9.14
C LEU A 57 5.47 -5.36 8.30
N LEU A 58 4.23 -5.77 8.60
CA LEU A 58 3.03 -5.22 7.98
C LEU A 58 2.58 -3.99 8.76
N ILE A 59 2.43 -2.84 8.09
CA ILE A 59 2.21 -1.55 8.75
C ILE A 59 1.00 -0.84 8.14
N LYS A 60 0.14 -0.31 9.01
CA LYS A 60 -0.89 0.68 8.66
C LYS A 60 -0.65 1.97 9.45
N PRO A 61 -0.28 3.08 8.79
CA PRO A 61 -0.27 4.39 9.42
C PRO A 61 -1.61 4.70 10.11
N LEU A 62 -1.55 5.27 11.30
CA LEU A 62 -2.72 5.78 12.03
C LEU A 62 -2.79 7.31 11.98
N THR A 63 -2.01 7.93 11.08
CA THR A 63 -2.11 9.34 10.72
C THR A 63 -3.07 9.50 9.55
N PHE A 64 -3.58 10.72 9.32
CA PHE A 64 -4.24 11.02 8.04
C PHE A 64 -3.25 10.89 6.87
N MET A 65 -3.78 10.63 5.68
CA MET A 65 -3.01 10.30 4.48
C MET A 65 -1.83 11.26 4.25
N ASN A 66 -2.07 12.57 4.29
CA ASN A 66 -1.05 13.61 4.08
C ASN A 66 0.07 13.66 5.16
N ARG A 67 -0.02 12.81 6.18
CA ARG A 67 0.91 12.69 7.29
C ARG A 67 1.49 11.28 7.40
N SER A 68 1.33 10.45 6.36
CA SER A 68 1.82 9.06 6.33
C SER A 68 3.33 8.96 6.51
N GLY A 69 4.09 9.93 6.01
CA GLY A 69 5.55 9.93 6.14
C GLY A 69 6.05 9.97 7.59
N MET A 70 5.28 10.56 8.52
CA MET A 70 5.64 10.51 9.95
C MET A 70 5.61 9.09 10.49
N ALA A 71 4.59 8.32 10.13
CA ALA A 71 4.45 6.92 10.52
C ALA A 71 5.54 6.05 9.89
N VAL A 72 5.80 6.23 8.60
CA VAL A 72 6.82 5.46 7.88
C VAL A 72 8.23 5.77 8.39
N ARG A 73 8.55 7.05 8.65
CA ARG A 73 9.84 7.43 9.24
C ARG A 73 10.02 6.85 10.63
N GLU A 74 8.96 6.80 11.44
CA GLU A 74 9.00 6.16 12.76
C GLU A 74 9.21 4.64 12.62
N ALA A 75 8.52 3.98 11.70
CA ALA A 75 8.63 2.55 11.47
C ALA A 75 10.01 2.14 10.91
N LEU A 76 10.68 3.02 10.17
CA LEU A 76 12.04 2.80 9.66
C LEU A 76 13.13 3.00 10.72
N LYS A 77 12.83 3.51 11.93
CA LYS A 77 13.87 3.67 12.96
C LYS A 77 14.46 2.31 13.32
N GLY A 78 15.77 2.14 13.07
CA GLY A 78 16.47 0.85 13.24
C GLY A 78 16.58 0.02 11.96
N HIS A 79 16.16 0.57 10.81
CA HIS A 79 16.37 0.01 9.48
C HIS A 79 17.24 0.97 8.66
N GLU A 80 18.41 0.50 8.23
CA GLU A 80 19.44 1.35 7.61
C GLU A 80 19.12 1.75 6.16
N ASP A 81 18.24 1.02 5.47
CA ASP A 81 17.94 1.26 4.05
C ASP A 81 16.44 1.11 3.72
N THR A 82 15.95 1.94 2.79
CA THR A 82 14.62 1.88 2.19
C THR A 82 14.50 0.85 1.06
N GLY A 83 15.57 0.15 0.69
CA GLY A 83 15.57 -0.89 -0.33
C GLY A 83 14.54 -2.02 -0.11
N ASN A 84 14.21 -2.31 1.16
CA ASN A 84 13.19 -3.31 1.53
C ASN A 84 11.86 -2.68 1.98
N LEU A 85 11.61 -1.40 1.66
CA LEU A 85 10.33 -0.72 1.89
C LEU A 85 9.43 -0.86 0.66
N ILE A 86 8.23 -1.41 0.87
CA ILE A 86 7.14 -1.45 -0.11
C ILE A 86 6.00 -0.57 0.38
N VAL A 87 5.63 0.44 -0.39
CA VAL A 87 4.48 1.32 -0.13
C VAL A 87 3.34 0.97 -1.09
N ILE A 88 2.20 0.59 -0.53
CA ILE A 88 1.00 0.19 -1.28
C ILE A 88 -0.02 1.34 -1.22
N HIS A 89 -0.47 1.81 -2.38
CA HIS A 89 -1.40 2.95 -2.45
C HIS A 89 -2.33 2.86 -3.66
N ASP A 90 -3.42 3.63 -3.62
CA ASP A 90 -4.34 3.76 -4.74
C ASP A 90 -3.74 4.56 -5.91
N GLU A 91 -4.18 4.20 -7.11
CA GLU A 91 -3.75 4.81 -8.35
C GLU A 91 -4.94 5.14 -9.25
N LEU A 92 -5.11 6.42 -9.55
CA LEU A 92 -6.23 6.93 -10.34
C LEU A 92 -6.11 6.61 -11.82
N ASP A 93 -4.88 6.51 -12.32
CA ASP A 93 -4.62 6.30 -13.75
C ASP A 93 -4.60 4.82 -14.15
N LEU A 94 -4.87 3.93 -13.20
CA LEU A 94 -5.01 2.49 -13.44
C LEU A 94 -6.43 2.06 -13.13
N GLU A 95 -7.04 1.29 -14.03
CA GLU A 95 -8.35 0.69 -13.77
C GLU A 95 -8.27 -0.35 -12.66
N PRO A 96 -9.36 -0.59 -11.91
CA PRO A 96 -9.42 -1.68 -10.95
C PRO A 96 -9.00 -3.02 -11.57
N GLY A 97 -8.28 -3.83 -10.81
CA GLY A 97 -7.66 -5.08 -11.26
C GLY A 97 -6.25 -4.90 -11.83
N ILE A 98 -5.90 -3.68 -12.27
CA ILE A 98 -4.56 -3.39 -12.77
C ILE A 98 -3.67 -2.90 -11.63
N ILE A 99 -2.49 -3.49 -11.52
CA ILE A 99 -1.45 -3.04 -10.60
C ILE A 99 -0.18 -2.67 -11.36
N ARG A 100 0.63 -1.78 -10.78
CA ARG A 100 1.99 -1.53 -11.26
C ARG A 100 2.96 -1.46 -10.08
N ILE A 101 4.10 -2.11 -10.25
CA ILE A 101 5.21 -2.11 -9.29
C ILE A 101 6.29 -1.19 -9.82
N LYS A 102 6.68 -0.19 -9.06
CA LYS A 102 7.69 0.79 -9.48
C LYS A 102 8.69 1.04 -8.35
N LYS A 103 9.98 1.12 -8.70
CA LYS A 103 11.02 1.68 -7.83
C LYS A 103 11.17 3.16 -8.15
N SER A 104 11.17 4.02 -7.14
CA SER A 104 11.32 5.47 -7.29
C SER A 104 10.20 6.17 -8.10
N GLY A 105 10.33 7.49 -8.27
CA GLY A 105 9.38 8.36 -8.97
C GLY A 105 8.72 9.44 -8.11
N SER A 106 8.05 10.39 -8.77
CA SER A 106 7.25 11.43 -8.10
C SER A 106 6.03 10.83 -7.38
N SER A 107 5.38 11.60 -6.52
CA SER A 107 4.14 11.16 -5.84
C SER A 107 2.95 10.98 -6.78
N GLY A 108 3.00 11.52 -8.00
CA GLY A 108 1.85 11.55 -8.90
C GLY A 108 0.66 12.33 -8.33
N GLY A 109 0.91 13.25 -7.37
CA GLY A 109 -0.15 13.95 -6.63
C GLY A 109 -0.74 13.16 -5.46
N HIS A 110 -0.31 11.92 -5.22
CA HIS A 110 -0.77 11.13 -4.08
C HIS A 110 -0.16 11.65 -2.76
N ARG A 111 -0.99 12.29 -1.93
CA ARG A 111 -0.56 13.00 -0.70
C ARG A 111 0.17 12.14 0.32
N GLY A 112 -0.17 10.85 0.43
CA GLY A 112 0.54 9.95 1.34
C GLY A 112 1.94 9.59 0.86
N VAL A 113 2.12 9.51 -0.45
CA VAL A 113 3.42 9.19 -1.05
C VAL A 113 4.30 10.43 -1.05
N GLU A 114 3.71 11.60 -1.33
CA GLU A 114 4.36 12.91 -1.16
C GLU A 114 4.89 13.08 0.27
N SER A 115 4.03 12.84 1.28
CA SER A 115 4.43 12.89 2.69
C SER A 115 5.60 11.94 3.00
N ILE A 116 5.61 10.72 2.46
CA ILE A 116 6.72 9.78 2.66
C ILE A 116 8.00 10.29 2.03
N ILE A 117 7.95 10.78 0.79
CA ILE A 117 9.12 11.33 0.10
C ILE A 117 9.72 12.49 0.91
N GLU A 118 8.89 13.43 1.35
CA GLU A 118 9.31 14.59 2.14
C GLU A 118 9.95 14.16 3.46
N MET A 119 9.32 13.22 4.16
CA MET A 119 9.76 12.80 5.49
C MET A 119 11.02 11.92 5.47
N LEU A 120 11.23 11.14 4.40
CA LEU A 120 12.41 10.30 4.22
C LEU A 120 13.56 11.02 3.48
N GLY A 121 13.29 12.14 2.81
CA GLY A 121 14.28 12.84 1.99
C GLY A 121 14.72 12.06 0.74
N THR A 122 14.01 10.99 0.40
CA THR A 122 14.31 10.13 -0.75
C THR A 122 13.04 9.63 -1.42
N LYS A 123 13.16 9.33 -2.71
CA LYS A 123 12.12 8.66 -3.50
C LYS A 123 12.41 7.16 -3.64
N ASP A 124 13.57 6.69 -3.20
CA ASP A 124 14.11 5.37 -3.51
C ASP A 124 13.52 4.25 -2.64
N PHE A 125 12.24 3.97 -2.88
CA PHE A 125 11.51 2.86 -2.28
C PHE A 125 10.58 2.22 -3.33
N LEU A 126 10.16 0.98 -3.06
CA LEU A 126 9.23 0.27 -3.92
C LEU A 126 7.81 0.74 -3.68
N ARG A 127 7.03 0.82 -4.75
CA ARG A 127 5.63 1.19 -4.74
C ARG A 127 4.81 0.17 -5.47
N LEU A 128 3.76 -0.29 -4.82
CA LEU A 128 2.70 -1.06 -5.43
C LEU A 128 1.49 -0.14 -5.63
N ARG A 129 1.30 0.28 -6.88
CA ARG A 129 0.20 1.12 -7.34
C ARG A 129 -0.98 0.22 -7.65
N VAL A 130 -2.10 0.39 -6.94
CA VAL A 130 -3.31 -0.42 -7.11
C VAL A 130 -4.38 0.42 -7.77
N GLY A 131 -4.84 0.02 -8.95
CA GLY A 131 -5.81 0.78 -9.72
C GLY A 131 -7.16 0.94 -9.02
N ILE A 132 -7.68 2.16 -9.02
CA ILE A 132 -9.00 2.52 -8.52
C ILE A 132 -9.86 3.24 -9.58
N GLY A 133 -9.31 3.40 -10.78
CA GLY A 133 -9.87 4.15 -11.89
C GLY A 133 -9.99 5.65 -11.60
N ARG A 134 -10.60 6.38 -12.52
CA ARG A 134 -10.85 7.83 -12.38
C ARG A 134 -12.31 8.14 -12.64
N SER A 135 -12.91 8.98 -11.79
CA SER A 135 -14.25 9.50 -12.06
C SER A 135 -14.20 10.59 -13.13
N LYS A 136 -15.14 10.54 -14.08
CA LYS A 136 -15.39 11.63 -15.03
C LYS A 136 -16.19 12.79 -14.42
N ARG A 137 -16.80 12.60 -13.24
CA ARG A 137 -17.75 13.54 -12.61
C ARG A 137 -17.23 14.19 -11.34
N LEU A 138 -16.37 13.49 -10.60
CA LEU A 138 -15.88 13.94 -9.30
C LEU A 138 -14.42 14.37 -9.41
N PRO A 139 -14.02 15.45 -8.69
CA PRO A 139 -12.61 15.76 -8.49
C PRO A 139 -11.86 14.57 -7.87
N PRO A 140 -10.58 14.35 -8.21
CA PRO A 140 -9.77 13.26 -7.67
C PRO A 140 -9.82 13.13 -6.14
N GLU A 141 -9.63 14.24 -5.42
CA GLU A 141 -9.61 14.30 -3.95
C GLU A 141 -10.94 13.92 -3.30
N VAL A 142 -12.06 14.13 -4.01
CA VAL A 142 -13.39 13.67 -3.56
C VAL A 142 -13.57 12.20 -3.91
N TYR A 143 -13.20 11.81 -5.14
CA TYR A 143 -13.39 10.46 -5.64
C TYR A 143 -12.65 9.42 -4.80
N VAL A 144 -11.40 9.65 -4.41
CA VAL A 144 -10.64 8.70 -3.58
C VAL A 144 -11.31 8.45 -2.23
N LEU A 145 -12.04 9.41 -1.68
CA LEU A 145 -12.75 9.29 -0.41
C LEU A 145 -14.13 8.61 -0.53
N THR A 146 -14.56 8.27 -1.75
CA THR A 146 -15.80 7.53 -1.95
C THR A 146 -15.62 6.02 -1.78
N ARG A 147 -16.69 5.33 -1.39
CA ARG A 147 -16.71 3.86 -1.26
C ARG A 147 -16.81 3.18 -2.62
N PHE A 148 -16.19 2.01 -2.74
CA PHE A 148 -16.49 1.13 -3.88
C PHE A 148 -17.97 0.74 -3.88
N PRO A 149 -18.66 0.80 -5.03
CA PRO A 149 -20.00 0.27 -5.17
C PRO A 149 -20.05 -1.20 -4.75
N LYS A 150 -21.16 -1.62 -4.13
CA LYS A 150 -21.32 -3.04 -3.72
C LYS A 150 -21.26 -4.00 -4.91
N ALA A 151 -21.71 -3.57 -6.09
CA ALA A 151 -21.61 -4.34 -7.32
C ALA A 151 -20.16 -4.66 -7.71
N ASP A 152 -19.21 -3.81 -7.31
CA ASP A 152 -17.79 -3.93 -7.64
C ASP A 152 -17.02 -4.75 -6.60
N ALA A 153 -17.67 -5.24 -5.54
CA ALA A 153 -16.99 -5.90 -4.42
C ALA A 153 -16.13 -7.10 -4.85
N LYS A 154 -16.59 -7.88 -5.84
CA LYS A 154 -15.82 -9.00 -6.40
C LYS A 154 -14.54 -8.52 -7.08
N MET A 155 -14.65 -7.53 -7.95
CA MET A 155 -13.52 -6.94 -8.67
C MET A 155 -12.51 -6.30 -7.70
N VAL A 156 -12.99 -5.62 -6.65
CA VAL A 156 -12.13 -5.04 -5.61
C VAL A 156 -11.38 -6.14 -4.86
N LYS A 157 -12.06 -7.23 -4.51
CA LYS A 157 -11.42 -8.39 -3.87
C LYS A 157 -10.34 -8.98 -4.79
N GLU A 158 -10.62 -9.18 -6.07
CA GLU A 158 -9.65 -9.68 -7.05
C GLU A 158 -8.45 -8.74 -7.22
N SER A 159 -8.69 -7.42 -7.18
CA SER A 159 -7.62 -6.41 -7.19
C SER A 159 -6.72 -6.51 -5.95
N VAL A 160 -7.32 -6.69 -4.77
CA VAL A 160 -6.59 -6.88 -3.52
C VAL A 160 -5.82 -8.19 -3.53
N ASP A 161 -6.42 -9.30 -3.97
CA ASP A 161 -5.77 -10.60 -4.09
C ASP A 161 -4.57 -10.54 -5.06
N THR A 162 -4.71 -9.80 -6.17
CA THR A 162 -3.63 -9.54 -7.13
C THR A 162 -2.49 -8.73 -6.49
N ALA A 163 -2.83 -7.67 -5.75
CA ALA A 163 -1.85 -6.86 -5.03
C ALA A 163 -1.10 -7.68 -3.95
N VAL A 164 -1.79 -8.55 -3.22
CA VAL A 164 -1.19 -9.50 -2.27
C VAL A 164 -0.16 -10.38 -2.97
N ASN A 165 -0.53 -11.01 -4.10
CA ASN A 165 0.38 -11.86 -4.88
C ASN A 165 1.61 -11.07 -5.37
N ALA A 166 1.43 -9.81 -5.76
CA ALA A 166 2.53 -8.95 -6.18
C ALA A 166 3.51 -8.64 -5.05
N VAL A 167 3.02 -8.36 -3.84
CA VAL A 167 3.89 -8.18 -2.65
C VAL A 167 4.69 -9.45 -2.39
N ILE A 168 4.05 -10.62 -2.43
CA ILE A 168 4.71 -11.91 -2.23
C ILE A 168 5.80 -12.12 -3.29
N ALA A 169 5.50 -11.85 -4.56
CA ALA A 169 6.46 -12.01 -5.65
C ALA A 169 7.68 -11.07 -5.50
N VAL A 170 7.46 -9.82 -5.09
CA VAL A 170 8.58 -8.89 -4.80
C VAL A 170 9.47 -9.43 -3.69
N ILE A 171 8.89 -9.93 -2.60
CA ILE A 171 9.61 -10.42 -1.42
C ILE A 171 10.38 -11.71 -1.72
N SER A 172 9.78 -12.64 -2.48
CA SER A 172 10.32 -13.98 -2.71
C SER A 172 11.19 -14.09 -3.97
N LYS A 173 10.82 -13.40 -5.06
CA LYS A 173 11.45 -13.51 -6.38
C LYS A 173 12.20 -12.25 -6.82
N GLY A 174 12.03 -11.14 -6.10
CA GLY A 174 12.62 -9.84 -6.43
C GLY A 174 11.82 -9.01 -7.42
N LEU A 175 12.21 -7.74 -7.57
CA LEU A 175 11.48 -6.72 -8.34
C LEU A 175 11.27 -7.10 -9.81
N SER A 176 12.33 -7.48 -10.52
CA SER A 176 12.28 -7.75 -11.96
C SER A 176 11.32 -8.90 -12.29
N SER A 177 11.40 -9.98 -11.52
CA SER A 177 10.51 -11.14 -11.67
C SER A 177 9.05 -10.77 -11.40
N ALA A 178 8.79 -10.00 -10.34
CA ALA A 178 7.45 -9.52 -10.03
C ALA A 178 6.90 -8.59 -11.12
N GLN A 179 7.72 -7.68 -11.65
CA GLN A 179 7.30 -6.82 -12.77
C GLN A 179 6.94 -7.68 -13.99
N ASN A 180 7.79 -8.63 -14.37
CA ASN A 180 7.52 -9.51 -15.50
C ASN A 180 6.24 -10.34 -15.34
N GLU A 181 5.84 -10.68 -14.12
CA GLU A 181 4.62 -11.45 -13.82
C GLU A 181 3.36 -10.57 -13.90
N PHE A 182 3.39 -9.37 -13.28
CA PHE A 182 2.20 -8.55 -13.09
C PHE A 182 2.02 -7.39 -14.08
N HIS A 183 3.00 -7.14 -14.95
CA HIS A 183 2.95 -6.02 -15.91
C HIS A 183 2.51 -6.42 -17.31
N ARG A 184 2.19 -7.70 -17.53
CA ARG A 184 1.72 -8.22 -18.81
C ARG A 184 0.34 -7.65 -19.12
N ASP A 185 0.14 -7.31 -20.38
CA ASP A 185 -1.09 -6.70 -20.92
C ASP A 185 -2.26 -7.69 -20.93
#